data_AF-A0A1Q9VHI8-F1
#
_entry.id   AF-A0A1Q9VHI8-F1
#
_cell.length_a   1.000
_cell.length_b   1.000
_cell.length_c   1.000
_cell.angle_alpha   90.00
_cell.angle_beta   90.00
_cell.angle_gamma   90.00
#
_symmetry.space_group_name_H-M   'P 1'
#
loop_
_entity.id
_entity.type
_entity.pdbx_description
1 polymer ?
#
loop_
_entity_poly.entity_id
_entity_poly.type
_entity_poly.pdbx_seq_one_letter_code
_entity_poly.pdbx_strand_id
1 'polypeptide(L)'
;MANMNVTYDELRSVAGQLRSGQQTLTETLNNLRTLVNNLTASGFVTDQASGAFNASYEEFTTGTTQAVEGIEGMASFLEQSAQTLADVDSQLAQGIRG
;
A
#
# COMPACT_ATOMS: atom_id res chain seq x y z
N MET A 1 27.68 12.36 5.08
CA MET A 1 26.71 12.31 3.97
C MET A 1 26.55 10.84 3.60
N ALA A 2 25.31 10.39 3.55
CA ALA A 2 24.95 8.99 3.70
C ALA A 2 25.38 8.13 2.51
N ASN A 3 26.45 7.35 2.69
CA ASN A 3 26.58 6.07 2.01
C ASN A 3 25.64 5.13 2.75
N MET A 4 24.33 5.26 2.52
CA MET A 4 23.41 4.21 2.95
C MET A 4 23.75 3.00 2.08
N ASN A 5 24.58 2.11 2.62
CA ASN A 5 24.61 0.72 2.21
C ASN A 5 23.21 0.17 2.49
N VAL A 6 22.27 0.43 1.58
CA VAL A 6 20.94 -0.16 1.64
C VAL A 6 21.16 -1.66 1.50
N THR A 7 21.06 -2.37 2.60
CA THR A 7 21.23 -3.83 2.65
C THR A 7 19.99 -4.52 2.08
N TYR A 8 20.15 -5.76 1.63
CA TYR A 8 19.02 -6.59 1.16
C TYR A 8 17.91 -6.68 2.23
N ASP A 9 18.30 -6.71 3.49
CA ASP A 9 17.41 -6.78 4.64
C ASP A 9 16.64 -5.46 4.86
N GLU A 10 17.27 -4.31 4.63
CA GLU A 10 16.58 -3.01 4.69
C GLU A 10 15.54 -2.88 3.58
N LEU A 11 15.84 -3.29 2.35
CA LEU A 11 14.88 -3.28 1.25
C LEU A 11 13.66 -4.16 1.57
N ARG A 12 13.90 -5.38 2.06
CA ARG A 12 12.84 -6.30 2.50
C ARG A 12 12.03 -5.75 3.67
N SER A 13 12.70 -5.12 4.63
CA SER A 13 12.04 -4.48 5.78
C SER A 13 11.12 -3.34 5.34
N VAL A 14 11.61 -2.44 4.47
CA VAL A 14 10.80 -1.32 3.96
C VAL A 14 9.63 -1.85 3.12
N ALA A 15 9.84 -2.86 2.28
CA ALA A 15 8.75 -3.51 1.53
C ALA A 15 7.66 -4.06 2.46
N GLY A 16 8.06 -4.75 3.55
CA GLY A 16 7.12 -5.25 4.56
C GLY A 16 6.34 -4.12 5.25
N GLN A 17 7.00 -3.01 5.58
CA GLN A 17 6.35 -1.83 6.16
C GLN A 17 5.34 -1.20 5.19
N LEU A 18 5.67 -1.14 3.90
CA LEU A 18 4.76 -0.64 2.87
C LEU A 18 3.51 -1.51 2.76
N ARG A 19 3.64 -2.85 2.72
CA ARG A 19 2.50 -3.78 2.71
C ARG A 19 1.62 -3.65 3.96
N SER A 20 2.24 -3.53 5.13
CA SER A 20 1.50 -3.33 6.39
C SER A 20 0.74 -1.98 6.41
N GLY A 21 1.38 -0.92 5.92
CA GLY A 21 0.75 0.39 5.76
C GLY A 21 -0.42 0.35 4.77
N GLN A 22 -0.25 -0.32 3.63
CA GLN A 22 -1.31 -0.54 2.65
C GLN A 22 -2.52 -1.22 3.30
N GLN A 23 -2.32 -2.34 3.98
CA GLN A 23 -3.39 -3.06 4.66
C GLN A 23 -4.14 -2.16 5.66
N THR A 24 -3.38 -1.42 6.47
CA THR A 24 -3.95 -0.48 7.46
C THR A 24 -4.81 0.60 6.78
N LEU A 25 -4.35 1.14 5.65
CA LEU A 25 -5.11 2.13 4.87
C LEU A 25 -6.39 1.52 4.27
N THR A 26 -6.30 0.33 3.69
CA THR A 26 -7.46 -0.39 3.15
C THR A 26 -8.50 -0.69 4.22
N GLU A 27 -8.08 -1.15 5.40
CA GLU A 27 -8.96 -1.38 6.54
C GLU A 27 -9.63 -0.07 7.00
N THR A 28 -8.87 1.01 7.09
CA THR A 28 -9.38 2.34 7.46
C THR A 28 -10.44 2.83 6.45
N LEU A 29 -10.16 2.73 5.15
CA LEU A 29 -11.10 3.12 4.10
C LEU A 29 -12.41 2.32 4.17
N ASN A 30 -12.32 1.00 4.40
CA ASN A 30 -13.49 0.15 4.55
C ASN A 30 -14.34 0.50 5.79
N ASN A 31 -13.68 0.82 6.91
CA ASN A 31 -14.35 1.25 8.14
C ASN A 31 -15.10 2.57 7.93
N LEU A 32 -14.45 3.54 7.30
CA LEU A 32 -15.06 4.84 7.02
C LEU A 32 -16.23 4.73 6.04
N ARG A 33 -16.11 3.91 4.99
CA ARG A 33 -17.23 3.61 4.07
C ARG A 33 -18.43 3.04 4.81
N THR A 34 -18.21 2.09 5.73
CA THR A 34 -19.28 1.50 6.55
C THR A 34 -19.98 2.54 7.41
N LEU A 35 -19.22 3.46 8.03
CA LEU A 35 -19.79 4.55 8.84
C LEU A 35 -20.68 5.48 7.99
N VAL A 36 -20.21 5.86 6.80
CA VAL A 36 -20.98 6.71 5.89
C VAL A 36 -22.26 6.01 5.41
N ASN A 37 -22.16 4.74 5.02
CA ASN A 37 -23.33 3.94 4.63
C ASN A 37 -24.38 3.84 5.75
N ASN A 38 -23.93 3.66 6.99
CA ASN A 38 -24.84 3.59 8.14
C ASN A 38 -25.51 4.95 8.41
N LEU A 39 -24.78 6.05 8.26
CA LEU A 39 -25.29 7.41 8.47
C LEU A 39 -26.34 7.78 7.41
N THR A 40 -26.10 7.45 6.14
CA THR A 40 -27.04 7.69 5.05
C THR A 40 -28.27 6.79 5.17
N ALA A 41 -28.10 5.52 5.56
CA ALA A 41 -29.21 4.60 5.84
C ALA A 41 -30.07 5.01 7.05
N SER A 42 -29.47 5.68 8.05
CA SER A 42 -30.17 6.15 9.25
C SER A 42 -30.96 7.46 9.05
N GLY A 43 -30.98 8.01 7.83
CA GLY A 43 -31.82 9.16 7.47
C GLY A 43 -31.24 10.53 7.86
N PHE A 44 -29.91 10.66 7.97
CA PHE A 44 -29.25 11.90 8.39
C PHE A 44 -29.43 13.10 7.42
N VAL A 45 -30.01 12.91 6.22
CA VAL A 45 -30.19 13.98 5.23
C VAL A 45 -31.45 13.77 4.39
N THR A 46 -32.01 14.86 3.88
CA THR A 46 -33.03 14.85 2.81
C THR A 46 -32.55 14.02 1.61
N ASP A 47 -33.47 13.25 0.99
CA ASP A 47 -33.19 12.22 -0.03
C ASP A 47 -32.20 12.63 -1.14
N GLN A 48 -32.17 13.91 -1.51
CA GLN A 48 -31.31 14.41 -2.59
C GLN A 48 -29.87 14.71 -2.15
N ALA A 49 -29.68 15.21 -0.92
CA ALA A 49 -28.36 15.56 -0.39
C ALA A 49 -27.60 14.32 0.13
N SER A 50 -28.32 13.34 0.67
CA SER A 50 -27.77 12.04 1.09
C SER A 50 -27.25 11.23 -0.09
N GLY A 51 -27.96 11.23 -1.22
CA GLY A 51 -27.54 10.55 -2.44
C GLY A 51 -26.25 11.12 -3.04
N ALA A 52 -26.15 12.44 -3.16
CA ALA A 52 -24.95 13.10 -3.66
C ALA A 52 -23.72 12.87 -2.75
N PHE A 53 -23.91 12.96 -1.43
CA PHE A 53 -22.86 12.67 -0.47
C PHE A 53 -22.36 11.22 -0.58
N ASN A 54 -23.29 10.26 -0.67
CA ASN A 54 -22.94 8.85 -0.79
C ASN A 54 -22.12 8.59 -2.08
N ALA A 55 -22.57 9.12 -3.21
CA ALA A 55 -21.86 8.99 -4.50
C ALA A 55 -20.45 9.58 -4.43
N SER A 56 -20.28 10.79 -3.89
CA SER A 56 -18.96 11.39 -3.70
C SER A 56 -18.06 10.58 -2.77
N TYR A 57 -18.63 9.95 -1.74
CA TYR A 57 -17.87 9.12 -0.80
C TYR A 57 -17.45 7.77 -1.40
N GLU A 58 -18.30 7.17 -2.24
CA GLU A 58 -18.00 5.98 -3.00
C GLU A 58 -16.86 6.23 -4.01
N GLU A 59 -16.92 7.35 -4.73
CA GLU A 59 -15.86 7.79 -5.64
C GLU A 59 -14.54 8.01 -4.89
N PHE A 60 -14.59 8.72 -3.76
CA PHE A 60 -13.42 8.92 -2.89
C PHE A 60 -12.82 7.58 -2.42
N THR A 61 -13.66 6.66 -1.95
CA THR A 61 -13.20 5.36 -1.44
C THR A 61 -12.57 4.54 -2.56
N THR A 62 -13.16 4.55 -3.75
CA THR A 62 -12.65 3.84 -4.93
C THR A 62 -11.31 4.40 -5.38
N GLY A 63 -11.23 5.72 -5.59
CA GLY A 63 -9.99 6.38 -6.04
C GLY A 63 -8.85 6.22 -5.02
N THR A 64 -9.17 6.34 -3.73
CA THR A 64 -8.17 6.14 -2.68
C THR A 64 -7.73 4.68 -2.57
N THR A 65 -8.65 3.72 -2.72
CA THR A 65 -8.29 2.28 -2.74
C THR A 65 -7.32 1.98 -3.88
N GLN A 66 -7.59 2.49 -5.09
CA GLN A 66 -6.67 2.35 -6.22
C GLN A 66 -5.30 3.00 -5.97
N ALA A 67 -5.27 4.18 -5.34
CA ALA A 67 -4.02 4.82 -4.96
C ALA A 67 -3.23 3.98 -3.94
N VAL A 68 -3.91 3.39 -2.95
CA VAL A 68 -3.32 2.51 -1.94
C VAL A 68 -2.82 1.21 -2.56
N GLU A 69 -3.51 0.64 -3.54
CA GLU A 69 -3.04 -0.52 -4.31
C GLU A 69 -1.70 -0.25 -5.02
N GLY A 70 -1.41 1.01 -5.39
CA GLY A 70 -0.11 1.40 -5.94
C GLY A 70 1.07 1.13 -4.99
N ILE A 71 0.82 1.04 -3.68
CA ILE A 71 1.84 0.71 -2.67
C ILE A 71 2.37 -0.72 -2.86
N GLU A 72 1.52 -1.66 -3.29
CA GLU A 72 1.91 -3.05 -3.56
C GLU A 72 2.99 -3.13 -4.65
N GLY A 73 2.87 -2.31 -5.69
CA GLY A 73 3.87 -2.21 -6.75
C GLY A 73 5.24 -1.74 -6.24
N MET A 74 5.24 -0.76 -5.33
CA MET A 74 6.47 -0.26 -4.71
C MET A 74 7.10 -1.31 -3.78
N ALA A 75 6.30 -1.99 -2.96
CA ALA A 75 6.79 -3.06 -2.09
C ALA A 75 7.39 -4.22 -2.91
N SER A 76 6.69 -4.64 -3.96
CA SER A 76 7.16 -5.69 -4.89
C SER A 76 8.46 -5.31 -5.58
N PHE A 77 8.62 -4.05 -6.00
CA PHE A 77 9.86 -3.56 -6.61
C PHE A 77 11.05 -3.64 -5.64
N LEU A 78 10.85 -3.26 -4.37
CA LEU A 78 11.90 -3.31 -3.35
C LEU A 78 12.33 -4.76 -3.04
N GLU A 79 11.38 -5.68 -2.94
CA GLU A 79 11.67 -7.11 -2.74
C GLU A 79 12.44 -7.73 -3.91
N GLN A 80 12.01 -7.45 -5.14
CA GLN A 80 12.70 -7.93 -6.35
C GLN A 80 14.11 -7.36 -6.46
N SER A 81 14.29 -6.08 -6.10
CA SER A 81 15.60 -5.45 -6.06
C SER A 81 16.50 -6.12 -5.02
N ALA A 82 15.98 -6.39 -3.82
CA ALA A 82 16.72 -7.10 -2.77
C ALA A 82 17.15 -8.51 -3.22
N GLN A 83 16.24 -9.24 -3.86
CA GLN A 83 16.50 -10.59 -4.36
C GLN A 83 17.57 -10.59 -5.45
N THR A 84 17.42 -9.71 -6.44
CA THR A 84 18.37 -9.61 -7.57
C THR A 84 19.78 -9.29 -7.08
N LEU A 85 19.92 -8.34 -6.14
CA LEU A 85 21.23 -7.98 -5.63
C LEU A 85 21.85 -9.12 -4.81
N ALA A 86 21.06 -9.84 -4.00
CA ALA A 86 21.54 -11.01 -3.26
C ALA A 86 22.02 -12.14 -4.19
N ASP A 87 21.31 -12.37 -5.30
CA ASP A 87 21.68 -13.38 -6.29
C ASP A 87 22.98 -13.02 -7.02
N VAL A 88 23.15 -11.74 -7.40
CA VAL A 88 24.38 -11.24 -8.02
C VAL A 88 25.58 -11.39 -7.07
N ASP A 89 25.42 -11.03 -5.80
CA ASP A 89 26.49 -11.15 -4.80
C ASP A 89 26.91 -12.62 -4.57
N SER A 90 25.93 -13.53 -4.51
CA SER A 90 26.19 -14.97 -4.42
C SER A 90 26.98 -15.51 -5.61
N GLN A 91 26.64 -15.05 -6.84
CA GLN A 91 27.36 -15.45 -8.05
C GLN A 91 28.80 -14.92 -8.07
N LEU A 92 29.01 -13.64 -7.71
CA LEU A 92 30.35 -13.05 -7.61
C LEU A 92 31.22 -13.80 -6.60
N ALA A 93 30.64 -14.16 -5.44
CA ALA A 93 31.32 -14.92 -4.41
C ALA A 93 31.67 -16.35 -4.83
N GLN A 94 30.93 -16.95 -5.77
CA GLN A 94 31.27 -18.25 -6.37
C GLN A 94 32.39 -18.09 -7.41
N GLY A 95 32.34 -17.06 -8.25
CA GLY A 95 33.35 -16.79 -9.28
C GLY A 95 34.74 -16.43 -8.76
N ILE A 96 34.86 -15.92 -7.52
CA ILE A 96 36.15 -15.67 -6.87
C ILE A 96 36.73 -16.95 -6.22
N ARG A 97 35.89 -17.94 -5.90
CA ARG A 97 36.31 -19.18 -5.23
C ARG A 97 36.66 -20.31 -6.21
N GLY A 98 36.26 -20.21 -7.48
CA GLY A 98 36.64 -21.12 -8.57
C GLY A 98 37.82 -20.58 -9.36
#